data_AF-A0A3M8DL38-F1
#
_entry.id   AF-A0A3M8DL38-F1
#
_cell.length_a   1.000
_cell.length_b   1.000
_cell.length_c   1.000
_cell.angle_alpha   90.00
_cell.angle_beta   90.00
_cell.angle_gamma   90.00
#
_symmetry.space_group_name_H-M   'P 1'
#
loop_
_entity.id
_entity.type
_entity.pdbx_description
1 polymer ?
#
loop_
_entity_poly.entity_id
_entity_poly.type
_entity_poly.pdbx_seq_one_letter_code
_entity_poly.pdbx_strand_id
1 'polypeptide(L)' 'MGNVDLASLPWSLFWVGIAYFLVTGVFFCLGFMRLLSQRIRSGIIFMAIAVISGGLFLNYLFTHHI' A
#
# COMPACT_ATOMS: atom_id res chain seq x y z
N MET A 1 -22.61 -5.29 9.34
CA MET A 1 -21.48 -5.01 8.44
C MET A 1 -22.06 -4.27 7.24
N GLY A 2 -21.82 -2.97 7.13
CA GLY A 2 -22.43 -2.13 6.09
C GLY A 2 -21.94 -2.54 4.70
N ASN A 3 -22.83 -2.49 3.71
CA ASN A 3 -22.52 -2.72 2.31
C ASN A 3 -21.54 -1.64 1.85
N VAL A 4 -20.26 -1.99 1.70
CA VAL A 4 -19.24 -1.07 1.20
C VAL A 4 -19.49 -0.91 -0.30
N ASP A 5 -20.19 0.16 -0.66
CA ASP A 5 -20.66 0.39 -2.03
C ASP A 5 -19.53 0.96 -2.90
N LEU A 6 -18.60 0.06 -3.24
CA LEU A 6 -17.44 0.31 -4.12
C LEU A 6 -17.82 0.86 -5.50
N ALA A 7 -19.10 0.74 -5.90
CA ALA A 7 -19.63 1.29 -7.14
C ALA A 7 -19.74 2.83 -7.12
N SER A 8 -19.80 3.44 -5.94
CA SER A 8 -19.87 4.90 -5.78
C SER A 8 -18.50 5.58 -5.66
N LEU A 9 -17.42 4.79 -5.63
CA LEU A 9 -16.07 5.32 -5.45
C LEU A 9 -15.68 6.15 -6.68
N PRO A 10 -15.19 7.39 -6.50
CA PRO A 10 -14.76 8.21 -7.62
C PRO A 10 -13.70 7.48 -8.44
N TRP A 11 -13.81 7.52 -9.77
CA TRP A 11 -12.84 6.89 -10.67
C TRP A 11 -11.40 7.35 -10.38
N SER A 12 -11.22 8.60 -9.96
CA SER A 12 -9.93 9.14 -9.49
C SER A 12 -9.36 8.37 -8.29
N LEU A 13 -10.19 7.97 -7.33
CA LEU A 13 -9.76 7.21 -6.15
C LEU A 13 -9.30 5.81 -6.52
N PHE A 14 -9.92 5.19 -7.53
CA PHE A 14 -9.49 3.89 -8.07
C PHE A 14 -8.08 3.98 -8.67
N TRP A 15 -7.79 5.00 -9.49
CA TRP A 15 -6.45 5.22 -10.04
C TRP A 15 -5.40 5.53 -8.97
N VAL A 16 -5.77 6.32 -7.96
CA VAL A 16 -4.88 6.59 -6.81
C VAL A 16 -4.58 5.30 -6.05
N GLY A 17 -5.59 4.44 -5.85
CA GLY A 17 -5.40 3.13 -5.23
C GLY A 17 -4.47 2.22 -6.02
N ILE A 18 -4.63 2.15 -7.35
CA ILE A 18 -3.72 1.40 -8.23
C ILE A 18 -2.29 1.93 -8.12
N ALA A 19 -2.11 3.25 -8.18
CA ALA A 19 -0.79 3.87 -8.06
C ALA A 19 -0.14 3.56 -6.71
N TYR A 20 -0.89 3.67 -5.62
CA TYR A 20 -0.41 3.29 -4.29
C TYR A 20 -0.05 1.81 -4.23
N PHE A 21 -0.89 0.91 -4.75
CA PHE A 21 -0.63 -0.52 -4.72
C PHE A 21 0.63 -0.90 -5.52
N LEU A 22 0.84 -0.27 -6.68
CA LEU A 22 2.05 -0.43 -7.49
C LEU A 22 3.30 0.04 -6.73
N VAL A 23 3.28 1.25 -6.18
CA VAL A 23 4.42 1.81 -5.43
C VAL A 23 4.73 0.96 -4.20
N THR A 24 3.71 0.58 -3.45
CA THR A 24 3.83 -0.25 -2.25
C THR A 24 4.36 -1.65 -2.59
N GLY A 25 3.84 -2.26 -3.65
CA GLY A 25 4.28 -3.55 -4.16
C GLY A 25 5.73 -3.54 -4.63
N VAL A 26 6.16 -2.50 -5.35
CA VAL A 26 7.56 -2.33 -5.77
C VAL A 26 8.49 -2.23 -4.56
N PHE A 27 8.15 -1.42 -3.56
CA PHE A 27 8.96 -1.32 -2.34
C PHE A 27 9.02 -2.62 -1.56
N PHE A 28 7.90 -3.37 -1.51
CA PHE A 28 7.85 -4.67 -0.88
C PHE A 28 8.76 -5.69 -1.60
N CYS A 29 8.68 -5.78 -2.93
CA CYS A 29 9.54 -6.65 -3.73
C CYS A 29 11.03 -6.29 -3.59
N LEU A 30 11.37 -4.99 -3.63
CA LEU A 30 12.74 -4.52 -3.41
C LEU A 30 13.23 -4.82 -1.99
N GLY A 31 12.37 -4.69 -0.98
CA GLY A 31 12.66 -5.07 0.39
C GLY A 31 12.95 -6.57 0.51
N PHE A 32 12.14 -7.41 -0.14
CA PHE A 32 12.31 -8.86 -0.16
C PHE A 32 13.60 -9.30 -0.86
N MET A 33 13.91 -8.71 -2.03
CA MET A 33 15.18 -8.96 -2.72
C MET A 33 16.39 -8.56 -1.87
N ARG A 34 16.31 -7.46 -1.13
CA ARG A 34 17.39 -7.02 -0.22
C ARG A 34 17.54 -7.92 1.00
N LEU A 35 16.45 -8.49 1.52
CA LEU A 35 16.49 -9.51 2.58
C LEU A 35 17.20 -10.78 2.09
N LEU A 36 16.87 -11.26 0.89
CA LEU A 36 17.54 -12.41 0.26
C LEU A 36 19.03 -12.16 0.01
N SER A 37 19.41 -10.92 -0.32
CA SER A 37 20.81 -10.52 -0.53
C SER A 37 21.61 -10.27 0.77
N GLN A 38 21.13 -10.76 1.93
CA GLN A 38 21.69 -10.51 3.28
C GLN A 38 21.82 -9.04 3.70
N ARG A 39 21.23 -8.09 2.96
CA ARG A 39 21.18 -6.68 3.33
C ARG A 39 19.96 -6.39 4.21
N ILE A 40 19.85 -7.13 5.32
CA ILE A 40 18.66 -7.23 6.18
C ILE A 40 18.20 -5.86 6.68
N ARG A 41 19.11 -5.00 7.17
CA ARG A 41 18.76 -3.64 7.64
C ARG A 41 18.06 -2.82 6.56
N SER A 42 18.58 -2.85 5.34
CA SER A 42 17.98 -2.11 4.24
C SER A 42 16.65 -2.72 3.82
N GLY A 43 16.53 -4.05 3.77
CA GLY A 43 15.27 -4.73 3.42
C GLY A 43 14.14 -4.42 4.40
N ILE A 44 14.43 -4.41 5.71
CA ILE A 44 13.45 -4.06 6.76
C ILE A 44 12.95 -2.62 6.60
N ILE A 45 13.83 -1.66 6.31
CA ILE A 45 13.43 -0.26 6.11
C ILE A 45 12.46 -0.15 4.92
N PHE A 46 12.77 -0.82 3.81
CA PHE A 46 11.91 -0.82 2.63
C PHE A 46 10.55 -1.49 2.88
N MET A 47 10.52 -2.60 3.63
CA MET A 47 9.27 -3.25 4.03
C MET A 47 8.44 -2.40 4.99
N ALA A 48 9.07 -1.75 5.97
CA ALA A 48 8.37 -0.87 6.90
C ALA A 48 7.70 0.30 6.17
N ILE A 49 8.41 0.92 5.22
CA ILE A 49 7.86 2.00 4.39
C ILE A 49 6.67 1.50 3.57
N ALA A 50 6.76 0.30 2.98
CA ALA A 50 5.64 -0.28 2.24
C ALA A 50 4.42 -0.51 3.14
N VAL A 51 4.60 -1.08 4.34
CA VAL A 51 3.50 -1.33 5.28
C VAL A 51 2.86 -0.02 5.76
N ILE A 52 3.67 0.99 6.08
CA ILE A 52 3.17 2.31 6.52
C ILE A 52 2.40 3.00 5.39
N SER A 53 2.92 2.96 4.16
CA SER A 53 2.28 3.56 2.99
C SER A 53 0.93 2.89 2.68
N GLY A 54 0.88 1.56 2.67
CA GLY A 54 -0.36 0.81 2.46
C GLY A 54 -1.37 1.01 3.59
N GLY A 55 -0.90 1.02 4.85
CA GLY A 55 -1.74 1.23 6.03
C GLY A 55 -2.36 2.63 6.07
N LEU A 56 -1.59 3.67 5.76
CA LEU A 56 -2.10 5.05 5.65
C LEU A 56 -3.13 5.18 4.52
N PHE A 57 -2.87 4.56 3.37
CA PHE A 57 -3.81 4.57 2.25
C PHE A 57 -5.14 3.90 2.61
N LEU A 58 -5.08 2.71 3.24
CA LEU A 58 -6.28 2.03 3.73
C LEU A 58 -7.02 2.88 4.77
N ASN A 59 -6.31 3.47 5.72
CA ASN A 59 -6.93 4.34 6.73
C ASN A 59 -7.64 5.54 6.10
N TYR A 60 -7.01 6.19 5.11
CA TYR A 60 -7.62 7.30 4.37
C TYR A 60 -8.89 6.85 3.65
N LEU A 61 -8.84 5.70 2.98
CA LEU A 61 -9.97 5.16 2.23
C LEU A 61 -11.14 4.79 3.16
N PHE A 62 -10.86 4.17 4.31
CA PHE A 62 -11.87 3.85 5.32
C PHE A 62 -12.42 5.07 6.07
N THR A 63 -11.65 6.15 6.24
CA THR A 63 -12.09 7.33 7.03
C THR A 63 -12.85 8.34 6.18
N HIS A 64 -12.50 8.47 4.90
CA HIS A 64 -13.10 9.48 4.02
C HIS A 64 -14.14 8.93 3.04
N HIS A 65 -14.21 7.62 2.84
CA HIS A 65 -15.06 7.01 1.81
C HIS A 65 -15.89 5.80 2.26
N ILE A 66 -15.84 5.42 3.54
CA ILE A 66 -16.69 4.39 4.18
C ILE A 66 -17.41 5.02 5.37
#